data_AF-A0A183JAV8-F1
#
_entry.id   AF-A0A183JAV8-F1
#
_cell.length_a   1.000
_cell.length_b   1.000
_cell.length_c   1.000
_cell.angle_alpha   90.00
_cell.angle_beta   90.00
_cell.angle_gamma   90.00
#
_symmetry.space_group_name_H-M   'P 1'
#
loop_
_entity.id
_entity.type
_entity.pdbx_description
1 polymer ?
#
loop_
_entity_poly.entity_id
_entity_poly.type
_entity_poly.pdbx_seq_one_letter_code
_entity_poly.pdbx_strand_id
1 'polypeptide(L)'
;METERKLFKCGVLEAATKFCGFIRVDLLPGGQKRTFWWTREVQLTLSETRTAFKNWLWRKEPSTHMQYVQARKVAAMAVAKASIRKEMPLNN
;
A
#
# COMPACT_ATOMS: atom_id res chain seq x y z
N MET A 1 -1.42 17.96 11.82
CA MET A 1 -2.67 17.38 11.25
C MET A 1 -2.63 17.32 9.71
N GLU A 2 -2.58 18.45 8.98
CA GLU A 2 -2.53 18.40 7.50
C GLU A 2 -1.18 17.92 6.95
N THR A 3 -0.06 18.39 7.52
CA THR A 3 1.30 18.05 7.07
C THR A 3 1.58 16.55 7.15
N GLU A 4 1.19 15.90 8.25
CA GLU A 4 1.44 14.47 8.49
C GLU A 4 0.53 13.57 7.62
N ARG A 5 -0.72 13.99 7.37
CA ARG A 5 -1.60 13.34 6.40
C ARG A 5 -1.05 13.46 4.97
N LYS A 6 -0.42 14.59 4.65
CA LYS A 6 0.30 14.80 3.39
C LYS A 6 1.50 13.86 3.29
N LEU A 7 2.28 13.70 4.36
CA LEU A 7 3.40 12.74 4.42
C LEU A 7 2.94 11.28 4.26
N PHE A 8 1.82 10.89 4.86
CA PHE A 8 1.24 9.54 4.64
C PHE A 8 0.84 9.34 3.17
N LYS A 9 0.14 10.32 2.57
CA LYS A 9 -0.22 10.27 1.14
C LYS A 9 1.01 10.24 0.24
N CYS A 10 2.03 11.06 0.53
CA CYS A 10 3.31 11.04 -0.19
C CYS A 10 4.01 9.70 -0.04
N GLY A 11 4.05 9.09 1.15
CA GLY A 11 4.65 7.77 1.34
C GLY A 11 3.92 6.66 0.57
N VAL A 12 2.59 6.72 0.48
CA VAL A 12 1.79 5.80 -0.36
C VAL A 12 2.06 6.04 -1.84
N LEU A 13 2.12 7.31 -2.28
CA LEU A 13 2.42 7.67 -3.66
C LEU A 13 3.85 7.29 -4.05
N GLU A 14 4.84 7.51 -3.19
CA GLU A 14 6.25 7.18 -3.44
C GLU A 14 6.46 5.67 -3.47
N ALA A 15 5.82 4.92 -2.57
CA ALA A 15 5.80 3.46 -2.63
C ALA A 15 5.09 2.97 -3.91
N ALA A 16 3.97 3.59 -4.29
CA ALA A 16 3.28 3.30 -5.52
C ALA A 16 4.13 3.66 -6.76
N THR A 17 4.89 4.75 -6.76
CA THR A 17 5.78 5.13 -7.87
C THR A 17 6.97 4.16 -7.96
N LYS A 18 7.50 3.71 -6.82
CA LYS A 18 8.61 2.75 -6.77
C LYS A 18 8.19 1.34 -7.21
N PHE A 19 6.94 0.93 -6.96
CA PHE A 19 6.38 -0.35 -7.41
C PHE A 19 5.70 -0.30 -8.78
N CYS A 20 5.03 0.81 -9.11
CA CYS A 20 4.39 1.07 -10.40
C CYS A 20 5.32 1.83 -11.35
N GLY A 21 6.64 1.65 -11.22
CA GLY A 21 7.56 2.07 -12.26
C GLY A 21 7.05 1.48 -13.56
N PHE A 22 6.47 2.32 -14.42
CA PHE A 22 6.08 1.95 -15.77
C PHE A 22 4.90 0.95 -15.95
N ILE A 23 3.76 1.13 -15.29
CA ILE A 23 2.53 0.65 -15.96
C ILE A 23 2.16 1.69 -17.02
N ARG A 24 2.69 1.46 -18.23
CA ARG A 24 2.22 2.08 -19.47
C ARG A 24 0.72 2.28 -19.37
N VAL A 25 0.27 3.50 -19.63
CA VAL A 25 -1.14 3.85 -19.85
C VAL A 25 -1.62 3.25 -21.19
N ASP A 26 -1.17 2.04 -21.53
CA ASP A 26 -1.70 1.28 -22.62
C ASP A 26 -2.93 0.56 -22.10
N LEU A 27 -4.04 1.14 -22.53
CA LEU A 27 -5.38 0.59 -22.44
C LEU A 27 -5.33 -0.87 -22.95
N LEU A 28 -5.33 -1.85 -22.05
CA LEU A 28 -5.69 -3.21 -22.44
C LEU A 28 -7.10 -3.17 -23.07
N PRO A 29 -7.34 -3.85 -24.21
CA PRO A 29 -8.66 -3.91 -24.84
C PRO A 29 -9.62 -4.60 -23.88
N GLY A 30 -10.43 -3.80 -23.18
CA GLY A 30 -11.30 -4.29 -22.09
C GLY A 30 -11.49 -3.33 -20.92
N GLY A 31 -10.76 -2.20 -20.86
CA GLY A 31 -11.13 -1.05 -20.02
C GLY A 31 -10.99 -1.22 -18.50
N GLN A 32 -10.50 -2.35 -17.99
CA GLN A 32 -10.35 -2.55 -16.55
C GLN A 32 -9.02 -1.99 -16.02
N LYS A 33 -8.98 -0.67 -15.81
CA LYS A 33 -7.90 0.04 -15.09
C LYS A 33 -7.98 -0.14 -13.57
N ARG A 34 -8.12 -1.38 -13.07
CA ARG A 34 -7.86 -1.62 -11.65
C ARG A 34 -6.37 -1.90 -11.54
N THR A 35 -5.64 -0.98 -10.88
CA THR A 35 -4.28 -1.21 -10.39
C THR A 35 -4.21 -2.64 -9.86
N PHE A 36 -3.58 -3.54 -10.62
CA PHE A 36 -3.74 -4.99 -10.46
C PHE A 36 -3.30 -5.48 -9.08
N TRP A 37 -2.41 -4.74 -8.43
CA TRP A 37 -1.94 -4.96 -7.07
C TRP A 37 -2.92 -4.51 -5.97
N TRP A 38 -4.04 -3.85 -6.30
CA TRP A 38 -5.02 -3.29 -5.36
C TRP A 38 -6.04 -4.34 -4.88
N THR A 39 -5.52 -5.42 -4.33
CA THR A 39 -6.29 -6.55 -3.83
C THR A 39 -6.95 -6.22 -2.48
N ARG A 40 -7.91 -7.05 -2.04
CA ARG A 40 -8.53 -6.93 -0.71
C ARG A 40 -7.49 -7.00 0.42
N GLU A 41 -6.45 -7.81 0.25
CA GLU A 41 -5.32 -7.94 1.19
C GLU A 41 -4.54 -6.63 1.32
N VAL A 42 -4.27 -5.95 0.20
CA VAL A 42 -3.62 -4.62 0.21
C VAL A 42 -4.51 -3.56 0.85
N GLN A 43 -5.81 -3.58 0.58
CA GLN A 43 -6.76 -2.64 1.20
C GLN A 43 -6.84 -2.81 2.73
N LEU A 44 -6.88 -4.06 3.20
CA LEU A 44 -6.92 -4.38 4.64
C LEU A 44 -5.65 -3.91 5.34
N THR A 45 -4.47 -4.28 4.82
CA THR A 45 -3.18 -3.91 5.42
C THR A 45 -2.93 -2.40 5.42
N LEU A 46 -3.41 -1.67 4.39
CA LEU A 46 -3.38 -0.20 4.39
C LEU A 46 -4.36 0.42 5.40
N SER A 47 -5.52 -0.20 5.62
CA SER A 47 -6.47 0.23 6.67
C SER A 47 -5.87 0.07 8.07
N GLU A 48 -5.23 -1.08 8.33
CA GLU A 48 -4.53 -1.35 9.59
C GLU A 48 -3.36 -0.38 9.81
N THR A 49 -2.57 -0.12 8.77
CA THR A 49 -1.48 0.87 8.82
C THR A 49 -2.01 2.27 9.15
N ARG A 50 -3.16 2.66 8.58
CA ARG A 50 -3.82 3.94 8.87
C ARG A 50 -4.31 4.00 10.32
N THR A 51 -4.85 2.92 10.86
CA THR A 51 -5.29 2.85 12.26
C THR A 51 -4.10 2.94 13.22
N ALA A 52 -3.02 2.19 12.96
CA ALA A 52 -1.79 2.27 13.74
C ALA A 52 -1.17 3.67 13.70
N PHE A 53 -1.18 4.32 12.52
CA PHE A 53 -0.73 5.71 12.36
C PHE A 53 -1.56 6.68 13.22
N LYS A 54 -2.89 6.58 13.17
CA LYS A 54 -3.76 7.39 14.03
C LYS A 54 -3.44 7.16 15.50
N ASN A 55 -3.37 5.91 15.95
CA ASN A 55 -3.08 5.59 17.35
C ASN A 55 -1.73 6.16 17.80
N TRP A 56 -0.71 6.08 16.95
CA TRP A 56 0.58 6.71 17.23
C TRP A 56 0.46 8.24 17.33
N LEU A 57 -0.28 8.90 16.44
CA LEU A 57 -0.49 10.36 16.53
C LEU A 57 -1.22 10.78 17.80
N TRP A 58 -2.19 9.98 18.26
CA TRP A 58 -2.96 10.24 19.47
C TRP A 58 -2.14 10.05 20.74
N ARG A 59 -1.38 8.95 20.84
CA ARG A 59 -0.65 8.57 22.07
C ARG A 59 0.77 9.12 22.12
N LYS A 60 1.43 9.26 20.97
CA LYS A 60 2.83 9.68 20.80
C LYS A 60 3.84 8.83 21.58
N GLU A 61 3.48 7.58 21.89
CA GLU A 61 4.34 6.65 22.62
C GLU A 61 5.29 5.89 21.68
N PRO A 62 6.51 5.55 22.12
CA PRO A 62 7.46 4.75 21.33
C PRO A 62 6.89 3.40 20.89
N SER A 63 6.10 2.75 21.74
CA SER A 63 5.43 1.48 21.46
C SER A 63 4.46 1.59 20.28
N THR A 64 3.64 2.65 20.25
CA THR A 64 2.70 2.92 19.16
C THR A 64 3.39 3.30 17.85
N HIS A 65 4.56 3.96 17.94
CA HIS A 65 5.39 4.22 16.76
C HIS A 65 5.93 2.90 16.17
N MET A 66 6.43 1.99 17.00
CA MET A 66 6.89 0.67 16.56
C MET A 66 5.77 -0.13 15.89
N GLN A 67 4.55 -0.08 16.43
CA GLN A 67 3.37 -0.72 15.83
C GLN A 67 3.05 -0.14 14.44
N TYR A 68 3.12 1.18 14.27
CA TYR A 68 2.95 1.83 12.96
C TYR A 68 4.03 1.41 11.96
N VAL A 69 5.30 1.41 12.37
CA VAL A 69 6.42 0.99 11.52
C VAL A 69 6.26 -0.46 11.07
N GLN A 70 5.84 -1.35 11.98
CA GLN A 70 5.60 -2.75 11.65
C GLN A 70 4.43 -2.92 10.69
N ALA A 71 3.30 -2.24 10.93
CA ALA A 71 2.15 -2.26 10.03
C ALA A 71 2.52 -1.75 8.62
N ARG A 72 3.35 -0.71 8.53
CA ARG A 72 3.86 -0.18 7.25
C ARG A 72 4.72 -1.21 6.50
N LYS A 73 5.56 -1.99 7.20
CA LYS A 73 6.33 -3.10 6.58
C LYS A 73 5.39 -4.18 6.05
N VAL A 74 4.37 -4.57 6.81
CA VAL A 74 3.39 -5.58 6.39
C VAL A 74 2.62 -5.12 5.14
N ALA A 75 2.17 -3.87 5.11
CA ALA A 75 1.52 -3.31 3.93
C ALA A 75 2.44 -3.30 2.69
N ALA A 76 3.72 -2.96 2.87
CA ALA A 76 4.69 -3.01 1.77
C ALA A 76 4.90 -4.45 1.24
N MET A 77 4.97 -5.44 2.13
CA MET A 77 5.05 -6.86 1.73
C MET A 77 3.79 -7.32 1.00
N ALA A 78 2.60 -6.92 1.45
CA ALA A 78 1.34 -7.25 0.80
C ALA A 78 1.25 -6.65 -0.61
N VAL A 79 1.71 -5.40 -0.79
CA VAL A 79 1.81 -4.77 -2.12
C VAL A 79 2.80 -5.53 -3.00
N ALA A 80 3.99 -5.87 -2.49
CA ALA A 80 4.99 -6.64 -3.23
C ALA A 80 4.48 -8.02 -3.68
N LYS A 81 3.82 -8.75 -2.78
CA LYS A 81 3.19 -10.04 -3.06
C LYS A 81 2.08 -9.91 -4.09
N ALA A 82 1.24 -8.88 -4.00
CA ALA A 82 0.17 -8.63 -4.95
C ALA A 82 0.70 -8.25 -6.35
N SER A 83 1.87 -7.60 -6.44
CA SER A 83 2.54 -7.36 -7.72
C SER A 83 3.16 -8.63 -8.34
N ILE A 84 3.73 -9.54 -7.53
CA ILE A 84 4.38 -10.78 -8.00
C ILE A 84 3.36 -11.86 -8.41
N ARG A 85 2.18 -11.93 -7.78
CA ARG A 85 1.11 -12.88 -8.14
C ARG A 85 0.63 -12.82 -9.61
N LYS A 86 1.13 -11.85 -10.39
CA LYS A 86 0.87 -11.74 -11.83
C LYS A 86 1.75 -12.66 -12.70
N GLU A 87 2.88 -13.14 -12.18
CA GLU A 87 3.86 -13.93 -12.96
C GLU A 87 3.58 -15.44 -13.00
N MET A 88 2.64 -15.93 -12.20
CA MET A 88 2.12 -17.30 -12.35
C MET A 88 0.73 -17.26 -12.97
N PRO A 89 0.57 -17.56 -14.28
CA PRO A 89 -0.75 -17.89 -14.80
C PRO A 89 -1.24 -19.13 -14.06
N LEU A 90 -2.42 -19.06 -13.43
CA LEU A 90 -3.17 -20.27 -13.11
C LEU A 90 -3.62 -20.86 -14.44
N ASN A 91 -2.89 -21.87 -14.91
CA ASN A 91 -3.36 -22.80 -15.92
C ASN A 91 -4.38 -23.71 -15.23
N ASN A 92 -5.67 -23.54 -15.53
CA ASN A 92 -6.64 -24.62 -15.48
C ASN A 92 -7.79 -24.32 -16.45
#